data_AF-A0A7X7P005-F1
#
_entry.id   AF-A0A7X7P005-F1
#
_cell.length_a   1.000
_cell.length_b   1.000
_cell.length_c   1.000
_cell.angle_alpha   90.00
_cell.angle_beta   90.00
_cell.angle_gamma   90.00
#
_symmetry.space_group_name_H-M   'P 1'
#
loop_
_entity.id
_entity.type
_entity.pdbx_description
1 polymer ?
#
loop_
_entity_poly.entity_id
_entity_poly.type
_entity_poly.pdbx_seq_one_letter_code
_entity_poly.pdbx_strand_id
1 'polypeptide(L)' 'MATDKFEHATFYLTRKQVDDIKRLAKDKQISRSALIRMIIREYLARNDTETQSINILT' A
#
# COMPACT_ATOMS: atom_id res chain seq x y z
N MET A 1 25.59 8.55 12.51
CA MET A 1 24.18 8.09 12.50
C MET A 1 24.10 7.03 11.44
N ALA A 2 23.92 5.76 11.83
CA ALA A 2 23.75 4.68 10.85
C ALA A 2 22.54 5.04 9.99
N THR A 3 22.75 5.25 8.69
CA THR A 3 21.65 5.38 7.75
C THR A 3 20.97 4.01 7.73
N ASP A 4 19.83 3.89 8.41
CA ASP A 4 18.96 2.73 8.26
C ASP A 4 18.73 2.56 6.75
N LYS A 5 19.23 1.46 6.19
CA LYS A 5 19.04 1.14 4.79
C LYS A 5 17.54 0.90 4.63
N PHE A 6 16.82 1.90 4.15
CA PHE A 6 15.41 1.73 3.83
C PHE A 6 15.28 0.57 2.86
N GLU A 7 14.69 -0.54 3.30
CA GLU A 7 14.43 -1.67 2.42
C GLU A 7 13.44 -1.19 1.34
N HIS A 8 13.90 -1.21 0.10
CA HIS A 8 13.09 -0.85 -1.04
C HIS A 8 12.44 -2.11 -1.62
N ALA A 9 11.11 -2.15 -1.60
CA ALA A 9 10.34 -3.17 -2.30
C ALA A 9 10.12 -2.76 -3.76
N THR A 10 10.26 -3.73 -4.67
CA THR A 10 9.90 -3.57 -6.09
C THR A 10 8.58 -4.25 -6.35
N PHE A 11 7.63 -3.53 -6.96
CA PHE A 11 6.31 -4.04 -7.32
C PHE A 11 6.18 -4.11 -8.83
N TYR A 12 5.78 -5.28 -9.34
CA TYR A 12 5.46 -5.45 -10.75
C TYR A 12 3.97 -5.19 -10.95
N LEU A 13 3.66 -4.14 -11.70
CA LEU A 13 2.30 -3.68 -11.97
C LEU A 13 2.11 -3.55 -13.47
N THR A 14 0.87 -3.74 -13.92
CA THR A 14 0.52 -3.44 -15.31
C THR A 14 0.69 -1.94 -15.59
N ARG A 15 0.94 -1.58 -16.85
CA ARG A 15 1.06 -0.18 -17.27
C ARG A 15 -0.15 0.66 -16.86
N LYS A 16 -1.36 0.11 -17.04
CA LYS A 16 -2.62 0.77 -16.65
C LYS A 16 -2.64 1.10 -15.15
N GLN A 17 -2.30 0.14 -14.30
CA GLN A 17 -2.21 0.37 -12.84
C GLN A 17 -1.20 1.46 -12.49
N VAL A 18 -0.02 1.45 -13.12
CA VAL A 18 1.01 2.49 -12.88
C VAL A 18 0.49 3.88 -13.28
N ASP A 19 -0.20 3.99 -14.41
CA ASP A 19 -0.73 5.26 -14.89
C ASP A 19 -1.88 5.77 -14.00
N ASP A 20 -2.74 4.88 -13.53
CA ASP A 20 -3.77 5.20 -12.55
C ASP A 20 -3.17 5.68 -11.22
N ILE A 21 -2.13 5.02 -10.71
CA ILE A 21 -1.39 5.43 -9.51
C ILE A 21 -0.77 6.82 -9.70
N LYS A 22 -0.14 7.08 -10.85
CA LYS A 22 0.48 8.38 -11.15
C LYS A 22 -0.56 9.49 -11.14
N ARG A 23 -1.69 9.29 -11.81
CA ARG A 23 -2.80 10.25 -11.86
C ARG A 23 -3.35 10.51 -10.47
N LEU A 24 -3.71 9.46 -9.73
CA LEU A 24 -4.30 9.58 -8.40
C LEU A 24 -3.35 10.26 -7.40
N ALA A 25 -2.05 9.97 -7.47
CA ALA A 25 -1.04 10.62 -6.62
C ALA A 25 -0.94 12.11 -6.92
N LYS A 26 -1.00 12.50 -8.21
CA LYS A 26 -1.00 13.90 -8.65
C LYS A 26 -2.25 14.63 -8.16
N ASP A 27 -3.42 14.03 -8.35
CA ASP A 27 -4.71 14.63 -7.96
C ASP A 27 -4.78 14.85 -6.44
N LYS A 28 -4.22 13.91 -5.67
CA LYS A 28 -4.12 14.00 -4.20
C LYS A 28 -2.93 14.82 -3.69
N GLN A 29 -2.07 15.34 -4.56
CA GLN A 29 -0.86 16.09 -4.20
C GLN A 29 0.07 15.34 -3.22
N ILE A 30 0.23 14.03 -3.41
CA ILE A 30 1.11 13.17 -2.59
C ILE A 30 2.10 12.38 -3.45
N SER A 31 3.19 11.89 -2.83
CA SER A 31 4.12 11.03 -3.54
C SER A 31 3.50 9.66 -3.87
N ARG A 32 3.93 9.05 -4.98
CA ARG A 32 3.52 7.70 -5.38
C ARG A 32 3.79 6.68 -4.27
N SER A 33 4.97 6.73 -3.65
CA SER A 33 5.32 5.81 -2.56
C SER A 33 4.45 6.01 -1.32
N ALA A 34 4.03 7.24 -1.01
CA ALA A 34 3.08 7.49 0.08
C ALA A 34 1.69 6.93 -0.25
N LEU A 35 1.21 7.12 -1.48
CA LEU A 35 -0.06 6.55 -1.94
C LEU A 35 -0.04 5.02 -1.84
N ILE A 36 1.00 4.37 -2.36
CA ILE A 36 1.13 2.91 -2.28
C ILE A 36 1.18 2.42 -0.83
N ARG A 37 1.94 3.09 0.04
CA ARG A 37 1.96 2.76 1.48
C ARG A 37 0.58 2.89 2.12
N MET A 38 -0.17 3.93 1.77
CA MET A 38 -1.53 4.13 2.27
C MET A 38 -2.46 3.01 1.83
N ILE A 39 -2.42 2.63 0.54
CA ILE A 39 -3.22 1.53 -0.01
C ILE A 39 -2.87 0.19 0.66
N ILE A 40 -1.58 -0.13 0.81
CA ILE A 40 -1.13 -1.38 1.44
C ILE A 40 -1.58 -1.42 2.91
N ARG A 41 -1.41 -0.33 3.66
CA ARG A 41 -1.84 -0.26 5.07
C ARG A 41 -3.35 -0.49 5.21
N GLU A 42 -4.13 0.18 4.37
CA GLU A 42 -5.59 0.04 4.36
C GLU A 42 -6.01 -1.40 4.02
N TYR A 43 -5.35 -2.01 3.03
CA TYR A 43 -5.60 -3.40 2.67
C TYR A 43 -5.31 -4.34 3.84
N LEU A 44 -4.14 -4.23 4.47
CA LEU A 44 -3.76 -5.08 5.61
C LEU A 44 -4.74 -4.92 6.77
N ALA A 45 -5.11 -3.68 7.13
CA ALA A 45 -6.06 -3.42 8.21
C ALA A 45 -7.43 -4.07 7.97
N ARG A 46 -7.91 -4.06 6.73
CA ARG A 46 -9.17 -4.74 6.36
C ARG A 46 -9.04 -6.27 6.46
N ASN A 47 -7.95 -6.84 5.99
CA ASN A 47 -7.73 -8.29 6.01
C ASN A 47 -7.50 -8.83 7.44
N ASP A 48 -6.82 -8.07 8.30
CA ASP A 48 -6.65 -8.43 9.71
C ASP A 48 -7.99 -8.46 10.44
N THR A 49 -8.89 -7.52 10.13
CA THR A 49 -10.24 -7.46 10.72
C THR A 49 -11.10 -8.63 10.25
N GLU A 50 -11.02 -9.00 8.97
CA GLU A 50 -11.73 -10.14 8.40
C GLU A 50 -11.21 -11.47 8.99
N THR A 51 -9.90 -11.60 9.15
CA THR A 51 -9.27 -12.79 9.76
C THR A 51 -9.63 -12.95 11.24
N GLN A 52 -9.70 -11.85 12.00
CA GLN A 52 -10.13 -11.90 13.40
C GLN A 52 -11.60 -12.28 13.56
N SER A 53 -12.48 -11.89 12.62
CA SER A 53 -13.91 -12.22 12.64
C SER A 53 -14.19 -13.71 12.47
N ILE A 54 -13.33 -14.43 11.74
CA ILE A 54 -13.46 -15.88 11.51
C ILE A 54 -13.06 -16.67 12.77
N ASN A 55 -12.07 -16.19 13.52
CA ASN A 55 -11.56 -16.87 14.71
C ASN A 55 -12.48 -16.78 15.95
N ILE A 56 -13.50 -15.92 15.95
CA ILE A 56 -14.49 -15.85 17.05
C ILE A 56 -15.69 -16.77 16.81
N LEU A 57 -15.77 -17.37 15.61
CA LEU A 57 -16.85 -18.27 15.19
C LEU A 57 -16.42 -19.75 15.13
N THR A 58 -15.19 -20.06 15.57
CA THR A 58 -14.63 -21.43 15.65
C THR A 58 -14.29 -21.73 17.11
#